data_AF-A0A1U7GL64-F1
#
_entry.id   AF-A0A1U7GL64-F1
#
_cell.length_a   1.000
_cell.length_b   1.000
_cell.length_c   1.000
_cell.angle_alpha   90.00
_cell.angle_beta   90.00
_cell.angle_gamma   90.00
#
_symmetry.space_group_name_H-M   'P 1'
#
loop_
_entity.id
_entity.type
_entity.pdbx_description
1 polymer ?
#
loop_
_entity_poly.entity_id
_entity_poly.type
_entity_poly.pdbx_seq_one_letter_code
_entity_poly.pdbx_strand_id
1 'polypeptide(L)'
;MAGDSWPSYLSPAELKSLLRDPLGYPVVRPNTPVLPFGNTASNATFIDPSACITNGYAVIVSPNSFIGPYSKLDAANGVVKIGGMSAVLDNASITANPARAKGKDVPEVLIGSQVEIGYGATVNGPSVIGGFDAAGKPTSIGPGAVIDGGNVEAGAFVSALARVGPGVTIPSGMKVLPGANVVTQAEASDPALGKVTPVTAADLAALSKSLTANLSLGAGYITLYQGQSSTGVSPAVPTSRTGIYNGNLAAVSGSNNQPGSATATTPYLPPGAAPRYPSPRRGLVRASLPGFTARATGNASIDQRARFVQSSLGRRNSIRADQGQAIAIGSIASTGESVTINAPYGGMLAIGQRFSAGSGAVILDGGSGAKAVIGDDVAIGAGAVVQGSSLGSGSVVGPQAYLLNSTFPAGTNIPAGAIYIDGSLVGYVSR
;
A
#
# COMPACT_ATOMS: atom_id res chain seq x y z
N MET A 1 15.30 12.10 -16.94
CA MET A 1 16.05 11.05 -17.67
C MET A 1 17.46 11.04 -17.11
N ALA A 2 17.71 10.14 -16.16
CA ALA A 2 19.02 9.81 -15.61
C ALA A 2 18.89 8.36 -15.11
N GLY A 3 19.78 7.46 -15.56
CA GLY A 3 19.89 6.10 -15.03
C GLY A 3 19.50 4.97 -15.99
N ASP A 4 20.15 4.89 -17.16
CA ASP A 4 20.19 3.64 -17.97
C ASP A 4 21.37 2.72 -17.57
N SER A 5 22.06 3.03 -16.48
CA SER A 5 23.24 2.29 -16.03
C SER A 5 23.19 2.00 -14.54
N TRP A 6 23.93 0.98 -14.13
CA TRP A 6 24.12 0.63 -12.74
C TRP A 6 24.73 1.80 -11.95
N PRO A 7 24.39 1.94 -10.66
CA PRO A 7 24.93 3.03 -9.86
C PRO A 7 26.45 2.92 -9.73
N SER A 8 27.17 3.96 -10.16
CA SER A 8 28.64 3.99 -10.15
C SER A 8 29.25 4.01 -8.74
N TYR A 9 28.43 4.30 -7.73
CA TYR A 9 28.82 4.31 -6.32
C TYR A 9 28.75 2.93 -5.66
N LEU A 10 28.23 1.90 -6.34
CA LEU A 10 28.24 0.53 -5.84
C LEU A 10 29.44 -0.22 -6.42
N SER A 11 30.21 -0.89 -5.56
CA SER A 11 31.22 -1.84 -6.04
C SER A 11 30.55 -3.05 -6.70
N PRO A 12 31.26 -3.76 -7.60
CA PRO A 12 30.75 -5.00 -8.19
C PRO A 12 30.37 -6.07 -7.16
N ALA A 13 31.07 -6.11 -6.01
CA ALA A 13 30.79 -7.05 -4.93
C ALA A 13 29.50 -6.69 -4.18
N GLU A 14 29.31 -5.42 -3.84
CA GLU A 14 28.08 -4.92 -3.22
C GLU A 14 26.88 -5.14 -4.14
N LEU A 15 27.01 -4.78 -5.42
CA LEU A 15 25.95 -5.02 -6.40
C LEU A 15 25.59 -6.51 -6.50
N LYS A 16 26.60 -7.39 -6.54
CA LYS A 16 26.37 -8.84 -6.59
C LYS A 16 25.65 -9.34 -5.33
N SER A 17 26.02 -8.84 -4.15
CA SER A 17 25.34 -9.14 -2.88
C SER A 17 23.89 -8.68 -2.90
N LEU A 18 23.65 -7.42 -3.28
CA LEU A 18 22.31 -6.84 -3.40
C LEU A 18 21.42 -7.61 -4.38
N LEU A 19 21.97 -8.19 -5.44
CA LEU A 19 21.21 -8.98 -6.41
C LEU A 19 21.00 -10.45 -6.01
N ARG A 20 21.80 -11.02 -5.10
CA ARG A 20 21.78 -12.46 -4.81
C ARG A 20 21.33 -12.83 -3.41
N ASP A 21 21.49 -11.94 -2.44
CA ASP A 21 21.34 -12.28 -1.02
C ASP A 21 20.32 -11.35 -0.32
N PRO A 22 19.01 -11.66 -0.38
CA PRO A 22 18.36 -12.66 -1.22
C PRO A 22 18.26 -12.20 -2.67
N LEU A 23 17.91 -13.13 -3.56
CA LEU A 23 17.77 -12.90 -4.99
C LEU A 23 16.79 -11.76 -5.25
N GLY A 24 17.23 -10.76 -6.01
CA GLY A 24 16.45 -9.60 -6.37
C GLY A 24 16.72 -9.18 -7.81
N TYR A 25 15.76 -8.46 -8.38
CA TYR A 25 15.82 -7.98 -9.76
C TYR A 25 15.70 -6.46 -9.78
N PRO A 26 16.46 -5.76 -10.62
CA PRO A 26 16.31 -4.33 -10.81
C PRO A 26 14.95 -4.00 -11.45
N VAL A 27 14.31 -2.93 -10.96
CA VAL A 27 13.02 -2.44 -11.46
C VAL A 27 13.25 -1.56 -12.69
N VAL A 28 13.73 -2.17 -13.77
CA VAL A 28 13.96 -1.55 -15.08
C VAL A 28 13.13 -2.26 -16.14
N ARG A 29 12.83 -1.59 -17.27
CA ARG A 29 12.10 -2.24 -18.36
C ARG A 29 12.91 -3.43 -18.93
N PRO A 30 12.26 -4.56 -19.27
CA PRO A 30 10.82 -4.80 -19.34
C PRO A 30 10.15 -5.21 -18.02
N ASN A 31 10.85 -5.19 -16.87
CA ASN A 31 10.35 -5.73 -15.59
C ASN A 31 9.27 -4.88 -14.88
N THR A 32 8.45 -4.17 -15.64
CA THR A 32 7.30 -3.41 -15.15
C THR A 32 6.16 -3.61 -16.15
N PRO A 33 4.99 -4.13 -15.75
CA PRO A 33 4.54 -4.34 -14.37
C PRO A 33 4.90 -5.70 -13.73
N VAL A 34 5.56 -6.61 -14.47
CA VAL A 34 5.91 -7.96 -13.96
C VAL A 34 7.42 -8.07 -13.77
N LEU A 35 7.87 -8.43 -12.56
CA LEU A 35 9.30 -8.52 -12.20
C LEU A 35 9.68 -9.93 -11.69
N PRO A 36 10.60 -10.64 -12.36
CA PRO A 36 11.09 -10.36 -13.71
C PRO A 36 10.00 -10.63 -14.75
N PHE A 37 10.03 -9.89 -15.86
CA PHE A 37 9.08 -10.10 -16.94
C PHE A 37 9.22 -11.51 -17.51
N GLY A 38 8.10 -12.12 -17.90
CA GLY A 38 8.12 -13.46 -18.50
C GLY A 38 8.22 -14.61 -17.50
N ASN A 39 8.15 -14.34 -16.20
CA ASN A 39 7.98 -15.35 -15.16
C ASN A 39 6.49 -15.63 -14.89
N THR A 40 6.18 -16.80 -14.35
CA THR A 40 4.82 -17.15 -13.91
C THR A 40 4.38 -16.27 -12.74
N ALA A 41 3.06 -16.11 -12.57
CA ALA A 41 2.48 -15.31 -11.48
C ALA A 41 2.91 -15.75 -10.07
N SER A 42 3.25 -17.04 -9.90
CA SER A 42 3.75 -17.61 -8.65
C SER A 42 5.22 -17.33 -8.33
N ASN A 43 5.97 -16.76 -9.28
CA ASN A 43 7.43 -16.56 -9.23
C ASN A 43 7.83 -15.13 -9.66
N ALA A 44 6.88 -14.22 -9.67
CA ALA A 44 7.07 -12.84 -10.09
C ALA A 44 6.45 -11.88 -9.09
N THR A 45 6.94 -10.66 -9.11
CA THR A 45 6.43 -9.51 -8.36
C THR A 45 5.58 -8.67 -9.27
N PHE A 46 4.41 -8.25 -8.78
CA PHE A 46 3.60 -7.26 -9.47
C PHE A 46 4.01 -5.86 -9.01
N ILE A 47 4.23 -4.98 -9.97
CA ILE A 47 4.46 -3.56 -9.75
C ILE A 47 3.37 -2.81 -10.49
N ASP A 48 2.49 -2.14 -9.73
CA ASP A 48 1.40 -1.39 -10.33
C ASP A 48 1.96 -0.35 -11.32
N PRO A 49 1.38 -0.20 -12.52
CA PRO A 49 1.86 0.76 -13.53
C PRO A 49 1.92 2.20 -13.06
N SER A 50 1.18 2.56 -12.01
CA SER A 50 1.18 3.90 -11.44
C SER A 50 2.26 4.12 -10.37
N ALA A 51 3.01 3.08 -9.98
CA ALA A 51 4.15 3.21 -9.07
C ALA A 51 5.25 4.11 -9.69
N CYS A 52 5.82 4.98 -8.86
CA CYS A 52 6.89 5.89 -9.25
C CYS A 52 8.24 5.30 -8.85
N ILE A 53 9.05 4.94 -9.84
CA ILE A 53 10.37 4.35 -9.65
C ILE A 53 11.42 5.36 -10.11
N THR A 54 12.30 5.77 -9.19
CA THR A 54 13.43 6.66 -9.50
C THR A 54 14.73 5.88 -9.36
N ASN A 55 15.54 5.86 -10.43
CA ASN A 55 16.76 5.07 -10.57
C ASN A 55 16.51 3.55 -10.42
N GLY A 56 15.81 2.95 -11.39
CA GLY A 56 15.36 1.55 -11.34
C GLY A 56 16.49 0.51 -11.22
N TYR A 57 17.73 0.83 -11.61
CA TYR A 57 18.89 -0.04 -11.39
C TYR A 57 19.31 -0.10 -9.92
N ALA A 58 18.95 0.89 -9.09
CA ALA A 58 19.20 0.92 -7.66
C ALA A 58 17.95 0.55 -6.82
N VAL A 59 16.85 0.20 -7.48
CA VAL A 59 15.65 -0.36 -6.84
C VAL A 59 15.63 -1.85 -7.16
N ILE A 60 15.90 -2.68 -6.16
CA ILE A 60 16.04 -4.12 -6.29
C ILE A 60 14.93 -4.78 -5.48
N VAL A 61 14.10 -5.58 -6.15
CA VAL A 61 12.96 -6.25 -5.51
C VAL A 61 13.03 -7.74 -5.77
N SER A 62 12.90 -8.53 -4.71
CA SER A 62 12.80 -9.98 -4.79
C SER A 62 11.46 -10.42 -5.38
N PRO A 63 11.40 -11.61 -6.01
CA PRO A 63 10.15 -12.20 -6.49
C PRO A 63 9.07 -12.35 -5.41
N ASN A 64 7.85 -12.61 -5.86
CA ASN A 64 6.69 -12.90 -5.01
C ASN A 64 6.36 -11.76 -4.06
N SER A 65 6.35 -10.53 -4.58
CA SER A 65 5.98 -9.34 -3.83
C SER A 65 4.87 -8.56 -4.54
N PHE A 66 4.28 -7.61 -3.83
CA PHE A 66 3.26 -6.69 -4.37
C PHE A 66 3.67 -5.24 -4.13
N ILE A 67 3.82 -4.46 -5.21
CA ILE A 67 4.07 -3.03 -5.15
C ILE A 67 2.84 -2.30 -5.68
N GLY A 68 2.14 -1.64 -4.76
CA GLY A 68 0.81 -1.09 -4.97
C GLY A 68 0.78 0.27 -5.69
N PRO A 69 -0.43 0.70 -6.08
CA PRO A 69 -0.66 1.95 -6.80
C PRO A 69 -0.03 3.18 -6.15
N TYR A 70 0.59 4.02 -6.99
CA TYR A 70 1.21 5.28 -6.60
C TYR A 70 2.28 5.20 -5.50
N SER A 71 2.73 3.99 -5.15
CA SER A 71 3.91 3.83 -4.29
C SER A 71 5.11 4.51 -4.94
N LYS A 72 6.00 5.08 -4.12
CA LYS A 72 7.20 5.77 -4.56
C LYS A 72 8.42 4.99 -4.07
N LEU A 73 9.25 4.51 -4.99
CA LEU A 73 10.55 3.90 -4.70
C LEU A 73 11.64 4.82 -5.28
N ASP A 74 12.36 5.52 -4.41
CA ASP A 74 13.33 6.54 -4.79
C ASP A 74 14.73 6.19 -4.33
N ALA A 75 15.51 5.71 -5.28
CA ALA A 75 16.91 5.36 -5.14
C ALA A 75 17.82 6.33 -5.92
N ALA A 76 17.42 7.60 -6.09
CA ALA A 76 18.21 8.58 -6.85
C ALA A 76 19.62 8.79 -6.28
N ASN A 77 19.79 8.66 -4.95
CA ASN A 77 21.05 8.91 -4.25
C ASN A 77 21.40 7.78 -3.26
N GLY A 78 20.88 6.57 -3.48
CA GLY A 78 21.04 5.45 -2.54
C GLY A 78 20.57 4.14 -3.15
N VAL A 79 20.29 3.15 -2.30
CA VAL A 79 19.75 1.85 -2.73
C VAL A 79 18.45 1.57 -2.00
N VAL A 80 17.46 1.05 -2.73
CA VAL A 80 16.26 0.45 -2.15
C VAL A 80 16.28 -1.04 -2.46
N LYS A 81 16.36 -1.88 -1.43
CA LYS A 81 16.24 -3.33 -1.57
C LYS A 81 15.01 -3.83 -0.82
N ILE A 82 14.19 -4.65 -1.47
CA ILE A 82 12.97 -5.23 -0.89
C ILE A 82 13.02 -6.76 -1.06
N GLY A 83 12.96 -7.48 0.07
CA GLY A 83 12.92 -8.93 0.13
C GLY A 83 11.60 -9.52 -0.38
N GLY A 84 11.56 -10.85 -0.49
CA GLY A 84 10.44 -11.56 -1.11
C GLY A 84 9.25 -11.68 -0.18
N MET A 85 8.08 -12.02 -0.73
CA MET A 85 6.84 -12.17 0.07
C MET A 85 6.45 -10.88 0.79
N SER A 86 6.88 -9.72 0.29
CA SER A 86 6.65 -8.42 0.90
C SER A 86 5.59 -7.63 0.12
N ALA A 87 4.96 -6.67 0.79
CA ALA A 87 3.97 -5.79 0.19
C ALA A 87 4.29 -4.31 0.48
N VAL A 88 4.32 -3.48 -0.55
CA VAL A 88 4.36 -2.03 -0.44
C VAL A 88 3.01 -1.50 -0.92
N LEU A 89 2.21 -0.96 -0.03
CA LEU A 89 0.81 -0.64 -0.31
C LEU A 89 0.63 0.75 -0.93
N ASP A 90 -0.62 1.09 -1.26
CA ASP A 90 -0.95 2.30 -2.01
C ASP A 90 -0.36 3.56 -1.36
N ASN A 91 0.23 4.44 -2.18
CA ASN A 91 0.83 5.70 -1.77
C ASN A 91 1.98 5.58 -0.73
N ALA A 92 2.47 4.39 -0.40
CA ALA A 92 3.66 4.24 0.42
C ALA A 92 4.89 4.83 -0.27
N SER A 93 5.80 5.46 0.49
CA SER A 93 6.99 6.13 -0.04
C SER A 93 8.25 5.60 0.63
N ILE A 94 9.20 5.13 -0.17
CA ILE A 94 10.52 4.68 0.28
C ILE A 94 11.56 5.54 -0.43
N THR A 95 12.34 6.30 0.34
CA THR A 95 13.42 7.14 -0.17
C THR A 95 14.74 6.74 0.50
N ALA A 96 15.68 6.22 -0.27
CA ALA A 96 16.92 5.66 0.26
C ALA A 96 17.81 6.70 0.96
N ASN A 97 17.91 7.90 0.37
CA ASN A 97 18.80 8.95 0.85
C ASN A 97 18.15 10.33 0.68
N PRO A 98 17.19 10.68 1.55
CA PRO A 98 16.47 11.96 1.46
C PRO A 98 17.40 13.16 1.71
N ALA A 99 18.42 12.98 2.56
CA ALA A 99 19.43 14.00 2.86
C ALA A 99 20.41 14.25 1.70
N ARG A 100 20.39 13.41 0.65
CA ARG A 100 21.33 13.44 -0.48
C ARG A 100 22.79 13.40 -0.02
N ALA A 101 23.05 12.66 1.06
CA ALA A 101 24.40 12.42 1.56
C ALA A 101 25.26 11.83 0.44
N LYS A 102 26.49 12.33 0.28
CA LYS A 102 27.45 11.87 -0.74
C LYS A 102 28.59 11.18 -0.03
N GLY A 103 29.14 10.12 -0.62
CA GLY A 103 30.25 9.37 -0.03
C GLY A 103 30.34 7.97 -0.60
N LYS A 104 31.29 7.18 -0.08
CA LYS A 104 31.46 5.77 -0.43
C LYS A 104 30.35 4.90 0.15
N ASP A 105 29.83 5.27 1.33
CA ASP A 105 28.73 4.60 2.00
C ASP A 105 27.42 5.32 1.68
N VAL A 106 26.82 5.00 0.54
CA VAL A 106 25.51 5.55 0.18
C VAL A 106 24.43 5.02 1.12
N PRO A 107 23.54 5.86 1.67
CA PRO A 107 22.45 5.39 2.50
C PRO A 107 21.54 4.41 1.76
N GLU A 108 21.17 3.35 2.46
CA GLU A 108 20.33 2.29 1.95
C GLU A 108 19.02 2.21 2.73
N VAL A 109 17.94 1.84 2.03
CA VAL A 109 16.76 1.28 2.68
C VAL A 109 16.72 -0.20 2.34
N LEU A 110 16.87 -1.02 3.37
CA LEU A 110 16.93 -2.46 3.30
C LEU A 110 15.69 -3.04 3.95
N ILE A 111 14.76 -3.51 3.14
CA ILE A 111 13.52 -4.15 3.57
C ILE A 111 13.66 -5.66 3.38
N GLY A 112 13.47 -6.41 4.46
CA GLY A 112 13.51 -7.86 4.49
C GLY A 112 12.37 -8.55 3.74
N SER A 113 12.30 -9.86 3.92
CA SER A 113 11.20 -10.71 3.44
C SER A 113 10.02 -10.68 4.41
N GLN A 114 8.80 -10.90 3.91
CA GLN A 114 7.57 -10.88 4.71
C GLN A 114 7.35 -9.56 5.46
N VAL A 115 7.65 -8.44 4.80
CA VAL A 115 7.43 -7.09 5.33
C VAL A 115 6.23 -6.45 4.63
N GLU A 116 5.35 -5.82 5.41
CA GLU A 116 4.32 -4.93 4.88
C GLU A 116 4.66 -3.46 5.17
N ILE A 117 4.78 -2.66 4.12
CA ILE A 117 4.81 -1.20 4.19
C ILE A 117 3.42 -0.68 3.85
N GLY A 118 2.70 -0.23 4.87
CA GLY A 118 1.28 0.10 4.84
C GLY A 118 0.92 1.33 4.01
N TYR A 119 -0.39 1.53 3.82
CA TYR A 119 -0.93 2.62 3.01
C TYR A 119 -0.41 3.99 3.44
N GLY A 120 0.18 4.74 2.51
CA GLY A 120 0.74 6.08 2.80
C GLY A 120 1.89 6.11 3.81
N ALA A 121 2.44 4.96 4.22
CA ALA A 121 3.60 4.91 5.11
C ALA A 121 4.83 5.49 4.42
N THR A 122 5.73 6.08 5.20
CA THR A 122 6.98 6.67 4.70
C THR A 122 8.19 6.01 5.35
N VAL A 123 9.17 5.62 4.53
CA VAL A 123 10.46 5.12 4.97
C VAL A 123 11.55 5.98 4.35
N ASN A 124 12.30 6.66 5.22
CA ASN A 124 13.39 7.56 4.87
C ASN A 124 14.69 6.95 5.40
N GLY A 125 15.60 6.60 4.48
CA GLY A 125 16.85 5.97 4.85
C GLY A 125 17.88 6.91 5.50
N PRO A 126 18.93 6.35 6.12
CA PRO A 126 19.23 4.91 6.17
C PRO A 126 18.28 4.14 7.10
N SER A 127 17.78 2.98 6.67
CA SER A 127 16.86 2.16 7.48
C SER A 127 16.93 0.68 7.12
N VAL A 128 16.84 -0.17 8.13
CA VAL A 128 16.67 -1.62 7.97
C VAL A 128 15.33 -2.02 8.59
N ILE A 129 14.48 -2.69 7.81
CA ILE A 129 13.14 -3.12 8.23
C ILE A 129 12.99 -4.62 7.99
N GLY A 130 12.79 -5.37 9.05
CA GLY A 130 12.64 -6.83 9.00
C GLY A 130 13.94 -7.58 8.73
N GLY A 131 13.81 -8.89 8.52
CA GLY A 131 14.92 -9.80 8.21
C GLY A 131 14.85 -10.28 6.75
N PHE A 132 16.01 -10.48 6.12
CA PHE A 132 16.09 -10.89 4.71
C PHE A 132 15.88 -12.40 4.47
N ASP A 133 15.85 -13.19 5.53
CA ASP A 133 15.64 -14.64 5.47
C ASP A 133 14.16 -15.01 5.35
N ALA A 134 13.87 -16.11 4.65
CA ALA A 134 12.51 -16.63 4.52
C ALA A 134 11.91 -17.15 5.85
N ALA A 135 12.76 -17.32 6.88
CA ALA A 135 12.38 -17.65 8.25
C ALA A 135 12.16 -16.39 9.13
N GLY A 136 12.31 -15.19 8.56
CA GLY A 136 12.08 -13.93 9.25
C GLY A 136 10.65 -13.83 9.76
N LYS A 137 10.49 -13.29 10.98
CA LYS A 137 9.17 -13.02 11.55
C LYS A 137 8.50 -11.88 10.77
N PRO A 138 7.22 -12.00 10.37
CA PRO A 138 6.50 -10.95 9.68
C PRO A 138 6.59 -9.60 10.40
N THR A 139 6.91 -8.54 9.64
CA THR A 139 7.16 -7.18 10.17
C THR A 139 6.20 -6.19 9.50
N SER A 140 5.63 -5.25 10.25
CA SER A 140 4.63 -4.31 9.73
C SER A 140 4.97 -2.86 10.02
N ILE A 141 4.84 -2.02 9.00
CA ILE A 141 4.79 -0.56 9.09
C ILE A 141 3.36 -0.13 8.73
N GLY A 142 2.62 0.39 9.70
CA GLY A 142 1.20 0.65 9.59
C GLY A 142 0.84 1.87 8.73
N PRO A 143 -0.45 2.08 8.45
CA PRO A 143 -0.91 3.18 7.60
C PRO A 143 -0.45 4.55 8.08
N GLY A 144 0.14 5.32 7.17
CA GLY A 144 0.67 6.65 7.42
C GLY A 144 1.80 6.70 8.46
N ALA A 145 2.36 5.57 8.91
CA ALA A 145 3.50 5.56 9.82
C ALA A 145 4.77 6.11 9.14
N VAL A 146 5.73 6.58 9.93
CA VAL A 146 6.98 7.19 9.45
C VAL A 146 8.19 6.51 10.09
N ILE A 147 9.07 5.96 9.27
CA ILE A 147 10.41 5.51 9.65
C ILE A 147 11.39 6.54 9.11
N ASP A 148 12.09 7.24 10.00
CA ASP A 148 12.96 8.35 9.65
C ASP A 148 14.37 8.09 10.17
N GLY A 149 15.19 7.40 9.38
CA GLY A 149 16.54 7.03 9.79
C GLY A 149 16.61 5.95 10.89
N GLY A 150 15.48 5.29 11.20
CA GLY A 150 15.36 4.26 12.23
C GLY A 150 15.35 2.84 11.67
N ASN A 151 15.50 1.85 12.54
CA ASN A 151 15.44 0.43 12.21
C ASN A 151 14.24 -0.25 12.89
N VAL A 152 13.74 -1.31 12.26
CA VAL A 152 12.64 -2.13 12.77
C VAL A 152 13.05 -3.58 12.61
N GLU A 153 13.29 -4.29 13.70
CA GLU A 153 13.74 -5.69 13.66
C GLU A 153 12.64 -6.64 13.16
N ALA A 154 13.04 -7.83 12.72
CA ALA A 154 12.10 -8.87 12.29
C ALA A 154 11.08 -9.20 13.39
N GLY A 155 9.79 -9.17 13.06
CA GLY A 155 8.71 -9.43 14.01
C GLY A 155 8.28 -8.23 14.85
N ALA A 156 8.83 -7.04 14.58
CA ALA A 156 8.39 -5.79 15.18
C ALA A 156 7.28 -5.12 14.35
N PHE A 157 6.50 -4.27 15.01
CA PHE A 157 5.36 -3.57 14.42
C PHE A 157 5.45 -2.08 14.71
N VAL A 158 5.11 -1.25 13.72
CA VAL A 158 4.94 0.19 13.89
C VAL A 158 3.50 0.52 13.53
N SER A 159 2.66 0.88 14.51
CA SER A 159 1.22 1.07 14.26
C SER A 159 0.90 2.33 13.43
N ALA A 160 -0.36 2.47 13.05
CA ALA A 160 -0.85 3.61 12.25
C ALA A 160 -0.40 4.96 12.84
N LEU A 161 0.06 5.84 11.96
CA LEU A 161 0.54 7.20 12.28
C LEU A 161 1.70 7.29 13.28
N ALA A 162 2.29 6.19 13.74
CA ALA A 162 3.46 6.22 14.61
C ALA A 162 4.70 6.74 13.86
N ARG A 163 5.71 7.19 14.61
CA ARG A 163 7.01 7.60 14.08
C ARG A 163 8.16 6.91 14.83
N VAL A 164 9.12 6.38 14.09
CA VAL A 164 10.41 5.91 14.60
C VAL A 164 11.49 6.87 14.12
N GLY A 165 12.16 7.53 15.07
CA GLY A 165 13.17 8.54 14.80
C GLY A 165 14.56 7.99 14.44
N PRO A 166 15.49 8.87 14.05
CA PRO A 166 16.82 8.47 13.58
C PRO A 166 17.61 7.71 14.64
N GLY A 167 18.26 6.61 14.22
CA GLY A 167 19.13 5.80 15.08
C GLY A 167 18.40 4.94 16.12
N VAL A 168 17.08 5.00 16.21
CA VAL A 168 16.28 4.14 17.08
C VAL A 168 16.05 2.79 16.40
N THR A 169 16.17 1.70 17.16
CA THR A 169 15.81 0.35 16.69
C THR A 169 14.61 -0.17 17.47
N ILE A 170 13.51 -0.50 16.79
CA ILE A 170 12.38 -1.19 17.41
C ILE A 170 12.71 -2.68 17.54
N PRO A 171 12.81 -3.23 18.77
CA PRO A 171 13.21 -4.62 18.97
C PRO A 171 12.18 -5.63 18.46
N SER A 172 12.65 -6.82 18.08
CA SER A 172 11.79 -7.95 17.68
C SER A 172 10.73 -8.23 18.75
N GLY A 173 9.47 -8.37 18.32
CA GLY A 173 8.36 -8.65 19.23
C GLY A 173 7.81 -7.41 19.95
N MET A 174 8.29 -6.21 19.62
CA MET A 174 7.73 -4.94 20.10
C MET A 174 6.86 -4.27 19.03
N LYS A 175 5.78 -3.64 19.48
CA LYS A 175 4.82 -2.89 18.69
C LYS A 175 4.77 -1.44 19.18
N VAL A 176 5.16 -0.50 18.33
CA VAL A 176 4.96 0.94 18.59
C VAL A 176 3.48 1.25 18.53
N LEU A 177 2.95 1.93 19.54
CA LEU A 177 1.53 2.27 19.65
C LEU A 177 1.10 3.31 18.59
N PRO A 178 -0.18 3.34 18.19
CA PRO A 178 -0.67 4.30 17.21
C PRO A 178 -0.33 5.75 17.59
N GLY A 179 0.15 6.53 16.61
CA GLY A 179 0.50 7.94 16.82
C GLY A 179 1.69 8.22 17.75
N ALA A 180 2.33 7.19 18.31
CA ALA A 180 3.49 7.36 19.18
C ALA A 180 4.71 7.80 18.37
N ASN A 181 5.41 8.83 18.85
CA ASN A 181 6.72 9.24 18.37
C ASN A 181 7.79 8.67 19.31
N VAL A 182 8.64 7.78 18.78
CA VAL A 182 9.73 7.09 19.46
C VAL A 182 11.04 7.70 18.99
N VAL A 183 11.77 8.37 19.88
CA VAL A 183 12.99 9.12 19.55
C VAL A 183 14.20 8.67 20.38
N THR A 184 13.99 7.79 21.35
CA THR A 184 15.05 7.16 22.14
C THR A 184 14.94 5.64 22.13
N GLN A 185 16.07 4.96 22.36
CA GLN A 185 16.07 3.51 22.44
C GLN A 185 15.27 2.98 23.64
N ALA A 186 15.23 3.73 24.75
CA ALA A 186 14.44 3.36 25.93
C ALA A 186 12.94 3.31 25.59
N GLU A 187 12.41 4.32 24.90
CA GLU A 187 11.01 4.34 24.44
C GLU A 187 10.69 3.18 23.48
N ALA A 188 11.67 2.68 22.73
CA ALA A 188 11.50 1.57 21.80
C ALA A 188 11.44 0.20 22.50
N SER A 189 12.05 0.07 23.69
CA SER A 189 12.22 -1.22 24.38
C SER A 189 11.48 -1.34 25.70
N ASP A 190 11.02 -0.25 26.30
CA ASP A 190 10.36 -0.26 27.61
C ASP A 190 8.85 0.08 27.48
N PRO A 191 7.95 -0.93 27.59
CA PRO A 191 6.51 -0.70 27.61
C PRO A 191 6.03 0.26 28.71
N ALA A 192 6.76 0.38 29.82
CA ALA A 192 6.37 1.27 30.92
C ALA A 192 6.40 2.76 30.52
N LEU A 193 7.14 3.11 29.46
CA LEU A 193 7.17 4.45 28.90
C LEU A 193 5.96 4.77 27.99
N GLY A 194 5.04 3.81 27.80
CA GLY A 194 3.75 4.05 27.14
C GLY A 194 3.84 4.32 25.64
N LYS A 195 4.94 3.94 24.98
CA LYS A 195 5.16 4.11 23.54
C LYS A 195 5.07 2.80 22.77
N VAL A 196 5.32 1.69 23.44
CA VAL A 196 5.41 0.35 22.87
C VAL A 196 4.65 -0.66 23.71
N THR A 197 4.26 -1.75 23.10
CA THR A 197 3.65 -2.92 23.74
C THR A 197 4.16 -4.19 23.06
N PRO A 198 4.14 -5.37 23.71
CA PRO A 198 4.46 -6.60 23.02
C PRO A 198 3.54 -6.86 21.82
N VAL A 199 4.11 -7.41 20.75
CA VAL A 199 3.37 -7.94 19.60
C VAL A 199 2.56 -9.15 20.04
N THR A 200 1.29 -9.17 19.68
CA THR A 200 0.37 -10.26 20.01
C THR A 200 0.29 -11.29 18.88
N ALA A 201 -0.21 -12.49 19.18
CA ALA A 201 -0.51 -13.49 18.16
C ALA A 201 -1.58 -12.99 17.16
N ALA A 202 -2.51 -12.15 17.61
CA ALA A 202 -3.53 -11.54 16.75
C ALA A 202 -2.92 -10.56 15.73
N ASP A 203 -1.94 -9.76 16.15
CA ASP A 203 -1.19 -8.86 15.25
C ASP A 203 -0.50 -9.66 14.12
N LEU A 204 0.20 -10.73 14.48
CA LEU A 204 0.89 -11.61 13.53
C LEU A 204 -0.08 -12.32 12.57
N ALA A 205 -1.22 -12.79 13.07
CA ALA A 205 -2.25 -13.43 12.26
C ALA A 205 -2.89 -12.44 11.26
N ALA A 206 -3.17 -11.21 11.71
CA ALA A 206 -3.71 -10.15 10.86
C ALA A 206 -2.72 -9.77 9.74
N LEU A 207 -1.44 -9.60 10.08
CA LEU A 207 -0.39 -9.30 9.09
C LEU A 207 -0.21 -10.45 8.09
N SER A 208 -0.17 -11.70 8.56
CA SER A 208 -0.04 -12.88 7.69
C SER A 208 -1.19 -12.99 6.68
N LYS A 209 -2.41 -12.68 7.13
CA LYS A 209 -3.59 -12.59 6.26
C LYS A 209 -3.44 -11.48 5.22
N SER A 210 -3.00 -10.28 5.65
CA SER A 210 -2.79 -9.14 4.75
C SER A 210 -1.73 -9.43 3.68
N LEU A 211 -0.57 -9.98 4.07
CA LEU A 211 0.48 -10.39 3.13
C LEU A 211 -0.05 -11.41 2.14
N THR A 212 -0.68 -12.50 2.63
CA THR A 212 -1.27 -13.53 1.76
C THR A 212 -2.25 -12.93 0.74
N ALA A 213 -3.06 -11.95 1.18
CA ALA A 213 -4.02 -11.29 0.32
C ALA A 213 -3.33 -10.39 -0.74
N ASN A 214 -2.32 -9.62 -0.36
CA ASN A 214 -1.60 -8.77 -1.32
C ASN A 214 -0.78 -9.60 -2.32
N LEU A 215 -0.19 -10.71 -1.90
CA LEU A 215 0.54 -11.62 -2.78
C LEU A 215 -0.38 -12.31 -3.79
N SER A 216 -1.55 -12.78 -3.34
CA SER A 216 -2.57 -13.37 -4.21
C SER A 216 -3.10 -12.35 -5.23
N LEU A 217 -3.29 -11.10 -4.80
CA LEU A 217 -3.67 -10.00 -5.67
C LEU A 217 -2.58 -9.71 -6.73
N GLY A 218 -1.31 -9.68 -6.33
CA GLY A 218 -0.18 -9.53 -7.25
C GLY A 218 -0.16 -10.61 -8.33
N ALA A 219 -0.31 -11.88 -7.93
CA ALA A 219 -0.40 -13.01 -8.87
C ALA A 219 -1.58 -12.85 -9.85
N GLY A 220 -2.73 -12.39 -9.36
CA GLY A 220 -3.89 -12.08 -10.19
C GLY A 220 -3.57 -10.98 -11.22
N TYR A 221 -2.96 -9.88 -10.80
CA TYR A 221 -2.63 -8.78 -11.70
C TYR A 221 -1.58 -9.14 -12.74
N ILE A 222 -0.60 -9.96 -12.38
CA ILE A 222 0.35 -10.55 -13.33
C ILE A 222 -0.42 -11.33 -14.39
N THR A 223 -1.35 -12.19 -13.98
CA THR A 223 -2.19 -12.97 -14.90
C THR A 223 -3.05 -12.07 -15.79
N LEU A 224 -3.65 -11.02 -15.23
CA LEU A 224 -4.46 -10.06 -15.99
C LEU A 224 -3.64 -9.30 -17.05
N TYR A 225 -2.37 -9.00 -16.74
CA TYR A 225 -1.46 -8.37 -17.67
C TYR A 225 -0.97 -9.34 -18.75
N GLN A 226 -0.20 -10.38 -18.40
CA GLN A 226 0.52 -11.24 -19.35
C GLN A 226 -0.18 -12.55 -19.70
N GLY A 227 -1.37 -12.83 -19.16
CA GLY A 227 -2.16 -14.04 -19.45
C GLY A 227 -3.08 -13.91 -20.67
N GLN A 228 -3.04 -12.79 -21.39
CA GLN A 228 -3.95 -12.50 -22.50
C GLN A 228 -3.39 -12.97 -23.85
N SER A 229 -3.91 -14.09 -24.37
CA SER A 229 -3.46 -14.66 -25.65
C SER A 229 -3.65 -13.72 -26.85
N SER A 230 -4.63 -12.83 -26.79
CA SER A 230 -4.86 -11.78 -27.80
C SER A 230 -3.70 -10.80 -27.96
N THR A 231 -2.77 -10.73 -26.98
CA THR A 231 -1.57 -9.90 -27.07
C THR A 231 -0.42 -10.59 -27.82
N GLY A 232 -0.57 -11.88 -28.19
CA GLY A 232 0.45 -12.65 -28.89
C GLY A 232 1.57 -13.17 -27.95
N VAL A 233 2.29 -14.19 -28.39
CA VAL A 233 3.39 -14.79 -27.61
C VAL A 233 4.52 -13.78 -27.45
N SER A 234 5.08 -13.71 -26.24
CA SER A 234 6.22 -12.82 -25.97
C SER A 234 7.52 -13.38 -26.54
N PRO A 235 8.21 -12.68 -27.45
CA PRO A 235 9.45 -13.16 -28.06
C PRO A 235 10.62 -13.22 -27.08
N ALA A 236 10.52 -12.51 -25.94
CA ALA A 236 11.52 -12.51 -24.88
C ALA A 236 11.37 -13.68 -23.89
N VAL A 237 10.34 -14.52 -24.07
CA VAL A 237 10.04 -15.64 -23.16
C VAL A 237 10.44 -16.96 -23.83
N PRO A 238 11.19 -17.84 -23.14
CA PRO A 238 11.52 -19.16 -23.68
C PRO A 238 10.28 -19.93 -24.12
N THR A 239 10.33 -20.59 -25.27
CA THR A 239 9.20 -21.37 -25.83
C THR A 239 8.73 -22.51 -24.94
N SER A 240 9.55 -22.95 -23.99
CA SER A 240 9.19 -23.92 -22.96
C SER A 240 8.22 -23.37 -21.90
N ARG A 241 8.03 -22.05 -21.81
CA ARG A 241 7.08 -21.41 -20.90
C ARG A 241 5.80 -21.05 -21.65
N THR A 242 4.70 -21.68 -21.27
CA THR A 242 3.38 -21.47 -21.88
C THR A 242 2.53 -20.50 -21.05
N GLY A 243 1.50 -19.91 -21.67
CA GLY A 243 0.55 -19.02 -20.98
C GLY A 243 1.08 -17.62 -20.66
N ILE A 244 2.22 -17.23 -21.24
CA ILE A 244 2.83 -15.91 -21.06
C ILE A 244 2.86 -15.19 -22.41
N TYR A 245 2.24 -14.03 -22.45
CA TYR A 245 2.01 -13.22 -23.65
C TYR A 245 2.59 -11.81 -23.51
N ASN A 246 2.51 -10.97 -24.55
CA ASN A 246 3.16 -9.64 -24.60
C ASN A 246 2.67 -8.64 -23.54
N GLY A 247 1.55 -8.92 -22.88
CA GLY A 247 1.04 -8.08 -21.81
C GLY A 247 0.06 -7.01 -22.30
N ASN A 248 -0.91 -6.64 -21.46
CA ASN A 248 -1.87 -5.58 -21.74
C ASN A 248 -1.92 -4.54 -20.61
N LEU A 249 -1.25 -3.41 -20.81
CA LEU A 249 -1.18 -2.34 -19.80
C LEU A 249 -2.56 -1.75 -19.47
N ALA A 250 -3.47 -1.69 -20.44
CA ALA A 250 -4.82 -1.18 -20.25
C ALA A 250 -5.66 -2.06 -19.31
N ALA A 251 -5.30 -3.34 -19.17
CA ALA A 251 -5.96 -4.26 -18.25
C ALA A 251 -5.58 -4.01 -16.78
N VAL A 252 -4.44 -3.33 -16.53
CA VAL A 252 -3.87 -3.11 -15.19
C VAL A 252 -3.63 -1.63 -14.85
N SER A 253 -4.15 -0.69 -15.66
CA SER A 253 -4.09 0.76 -15.41
C SER A 253 -5.47 1.40 -15.24
N GLY A 254 -5.52 2.59 -14.62
CA GLY A 254 -6.72 3.43 -14.51
C GLY A 254 -7.86 2.78 -13.72
N SER A 255 -9.08 2.87 -14.26
CA SER A 255 -10.23 2.09 -13.78
C SER A 255 -10.25 0.73 -14.50
N ASN A 256 -10.14 -0.38 -13.79
CA ASN A 256 -10.15 -1.70 -14.43
C ASN A 256 -10.69 -2.83 -13.56
N ASN A 257 -10.75 -4.01 -14.17
CA ASN A 257 -11.29 -5.22 -13.56
C ASN A 257 -10.45 -5.64 -12.34
N GLN A 258 -11.11 -6.20 -11.33
CA GLN A 258 -10.38 -7.01 -10.36
C GLN A 258 -9.70 -8.18 -11.08
N PRO A 259 -8.46 -8.47 -10.72
CA PRO A 259 -7.71 -9.55 -11.35
C PRO A 259 -8.28 -10.94 -11.02
N GLY A 260 -9.04 -11.05 -9.92
CA GLY A 260 -9.40 -12.33 -9.34
C GLY A 260 -8.17 -13.08 -8.82
N SER A 261 -8.35 -14.30 -8.34
CA SER A 261 -7.25 -15.20 -8.04
C SER A 261 -7.62 -16.63 -8.41
N ALA A 262 -6.75 -17.31 -9.17
CA ALA A 262 -6.90 -18.73 -9.49
C ALA A 262 -6.49 -19.65 -8.33
N THR A 263 -5.84 -19.10 -7.29
CA THR A 263 -5.24 -19.85 -6.18
C THR A 263 -5.69 -19.40 -4.80
N ALA A 264 -6.55 -18.37 -4.71
CA ALA A 264 -6.94 -17.84 -3.41
C ALA A 264 -7.89 -18.79 -2.67
N THR A 265 -7.50 -19.12 -1.44
CA THR A 265 -8.34 -19.81 -0.47
C THR A 265 -9.27 -18.86 0.28
N THR A 266 -9.04 -17.54 0.21
CA THR A 266 -9.97 -16.50 0.70
C THR A 266 -10.95 -16.08 -0.39
N PRO A 267 -12.22 -15.75 -0.06
CA PRO A 267 -13.20 -15.31 -1.04
C PRO A 267 -12.83 -13.91 -1.58
N TYR A 268 -11.96 -13.85 -2.58
CA TYR A 268 -11.96 -12.74 -3.50
C TYR A 268 -13.30 -12.73 -4.24
N LEU A 269 -13.81 -11.53 -4.54
CA LEU A 269 -14.94 -11.42 -5.46
C LEU A 269 -14.59 -12.16 -6.77
N PRO A 270 -15.56 -12.86 -7.39
CA PRO A 270 -15.30 -13.69 -8.58
C PRO A 270 -14.68 -12.84 -9.70
N PRO A 271 -13.63 -13.31 -10.41
CA PRO A 271 -12.91 -12.53 -11.41
C PRO A 271 -13.83 -11.72 -12.36
N GLY A 272 -13.42 -10.50 -12.73
CA GLY A 272 -14.12 -9.70 -13.74
C GLY A 272 -15.19 -8.70 -13.26
N ALA A 273 -15.30 -8.43 -11.95
CA ALA A 273 -15.96 -7.20 -11.51
C ALA A 273 -15.08 -5.99 -11.84
N ALA A 274 -15.70 -4.91 -12.32
CA ALA A 274 -15.04 -3.65 -12.63
C ALA A 274 -15.79 -2.52 -11.92
N PRO A 275 -15.14 -1.36 -11.71
CA PRO A 275 -15.81 -0.20 -11.17
C PRO A 275 -17.05 0.16 -11.99
N ARG A 276 -18.11 0.58 -11.30
CA ARG A 276 -19.39 0.93 -11.90
C ARG A 276 -19.68 2.41 -11.73
N TYR A 277 -20.16 3.01 -12.81
CA TYR A 277 -20.52 4.43 -12.86
C TYR A 277 -21.87 4.59 -13.59
N PRO A 278 -22.67 5.63 -13.29
CA PRO A 278 -23.87 5.94 -14.02
C PRO A 278 -23.57 6.26 -15.48
N SER A 279 -24.35 5.68 -16.40
CA SER A 279 -24.31 6.06 -17.81
C SER A 279 -25.38 7.12 -18.14
N PRO A 280 -25.32 7.82 -19.28
CA PRO A 280 -26.32 8.83 -19.62
C PRO A 280 -27.76 8.31 -19.76
N ARG A 281 -27.96 7.02 -20.06
CA ARG A 281 -29.27 6.41 -20.39
C ARG A 281 -29.56 5.11 -19.64
N ARG A 282 -28.66 4.66 -18.78
CA ARG A 282 -28.77 3.44 -17.95
C ARG A 282 -28.25 3.77 -16.56
N GLY A 283 -28.63 2.99 -15.56
CA GLY A 283 -28.04 3.04 -14.22
C GLY A 283 -26.55 2.70 -14.20
N LEU A 284 -26.07 2.14 -13.10
CA LEU A 284 -24.66 1.78 -12.91
C LEU A 284 -24.20 0.74 -13.94
N VAL A 285 -23.19 1.09 -14.75
CA VAL A 285 -22.56 0.17 -15.73
C VAL A 285 -21.10 -0.03 -15.37
N ARG A 286 -20.59 -1.25 -15.58
CA ARG A 286 -19.16 -1.56 -15.45
C ARG A 286 -18.36 -0.78 -16.49
N ALA A 287 -17.26 -0.13 -16.09
CA ALA A 287 -16.40 0.61 -16.99
C ALA A 287 -14.92 0.35 -16.71
N SER A 288 -14.23 -0.21 -17.71
CA SER A 288 -12.77 -0.18 -17.77
C SER A 288 -12.35 1.10 -18.50
N LEU A 289 -11.71 2.01 -17.78
CA LEU A 289 -11.28 3.32 -18.27
C LEU A 289 -9.77 3.44 -18.00
N PRO A 290 -8.90 2.98 -18.94
CA PRO A 290 -7.45 2.99 -18.73
C PRO A 290 -6.88 4.40 -18.52
N GLY A 291 -7.51 5.43 -19.08
CA GLY A 291 -7.15 6.84 -18.92
C GLY A 291 -7.78 7.54 -17.71
N PHE A 292 -8.40 6.80 -16.79
CA PHE A 292 -8.94 7.35 -15.55
C PHE A 292 -7.77 7.82 -14.65
N THR A 293 -7.83 9.04 -14.12
CA THR A 293 -6.71 9.66 -13.37
C THR A 293 -6.32 8.90 -12.10
N ALA A 294 -7.30 8.27 -11.46
CA ALA A 294 -7.13 7.49 -10.24
C ALA A 294 -6.99 5.99 -10.56
N ARG A 295 -6.48 5.23 -9.60
CA ARG A 295 -6.50 3.76 -9.66
C ARG A 295 -7.80 3.28 -9.05
N ALA A 296 -8.78 2.92 -9.88
CA ALA A 296 -10.06 2.38 -9.42
C ALA A 296 -10.17 0.90 -9.82
N THR A 297 -10.42 -0.01 -8.88
CA THR A 297 -10.37 -1.44 -9.18
C THR A 297 -11.48 -2.23 -8.51
N GLY A 298 -11.81 -3.37 -9.11
CA GLY A 298 -12.78 -4.31 -8.58
C GLY A 298 -14.19 -3.76 -8.46
N ASN A 299 -14.95 -4.22 -7.47
CA ASN A 299 -16.39 -3.93 -7.38
C ASN A 299 -16.69 -2.60 -6.66
N ALA A 300 -16.02 -1.52 -7.07
CA ALA A 300 -16.29 -0.18 -6.60
C ALA A 300 -17.49 0.39 -7.36
N SER A 301 -18.60 0.67 -6.66
CA SER A 301 -19.80 1.26 -7.23
C SER A 301 -19.89 2.72 -6.82
N ILE A 302 -19.81 3.64 -7.78
CA ILE A 302 -19.80 5.08 -7.51
C ILE A 302 -21.01 5.69 -8.18
N ASP A 303 -21.97 6.25 -7.44
CA ASP A 303 -23.21 6.87 -7.96
C ASP A 303 -22.98 8.31 -8.48
N GLN A 304 -21.86 8.48 -9.19
CA GLN A 304 -21.43 9.73 -9.80
C GLN A 304 -20.75 9.38 -11.13
N ARG A 305 -21.10 10.10 -12.21
CA ARG A 305 -20.53 9.79 -13.54
C ARG A 305 -19.01 9.88 -13.50
N ALA A 306 -18.33 8.94 -14.15
CA ALA A 306 -16.87 8.83 -14.14
C ALA A 306 -16.13 10.16 -14.41
N ARG A 307 -16.58 10.96 -15.39
CA ARG A 307 -15.97 12.27 -15.68
C ARG A 307 -16.02 13.26 -14.50
N PHE A 308 -17.10 13.22 -13.71
CA PHE A 308 -17.27 14.09 -12.55
C PHE A 308 -16.48 13.57 -11.35
N VAL A 309 -16.45 12.25 -11.17
CA VAL A 309 -15.53 11.62 -10.22
C VAL A 309 -14.10 12.06 -10.52
N GLN A 310 -13.66 11.92 -11.77
CA GLN A 310 -12.31 12.28 -12.21
C GLN A 310 -11.97 13.76 -11.99
N SER A 311 -12.93 14.69 -12.16
CA SER A 311 -12.71 16.12 -11.85
C SER A 311 -12.69 16.43 -10.36
N SER A 312 -13.32 15.60 -9.52
CA SER A 312 -13.34 15.74 -8.06
C SER A 312 -12.15 15.04 -7.38
N LEU A 313 -11.40 14.21 -8.12
CA LEU A 313 -10.26 13.48 -7.58
C LEU A 313 -8.96 14.29 -7.67
N GLY A 314 -8.23 14.35 -6.56
CA GLY A 314 -6.83 14.75 -6.58
C GLY A 314 -5.94 13.71 -7.26
N ARG A 315 -4.68 14.07 -7.49
CA ARG A 315 -3.70 13.17 -8.11
C ARG A 315 -3.39 11.99 -7.20
N ARG A 316 -3.08 10.83 -7.79
CA ARG A 316 -2.59 9.63 -7.06
C ARG A 316 -3.62 9.00 -6.11
N ASN A 317 -4.90 9.20 -6.37
CA ASN A 317 -5.96 8.60 -5.55
C ASN A 317 -6.19 7.15 -5.95
N SER A 318 -6.38 6.28 -4.96
CA SER A 318 -6.61 4.86 -5.12
C SER A 318 -7.97 4.48 -4.51
N ILE A 319 -8.81 3.79 -5.26
CA ILE A 319 -10.12 3.25 -4.86
C ILE A 319 -10.11 1.76 -5.18
N ARG A 320 -9.88 0.93 -4.16
CA ARG A 320 -9.52 -0.48 -4.31
C ARG A 320 -10.61 -1.37 -3.72
N ALA A 321 -11.46 -1.94 -4.59
CA ALA A 321 -12.51 -2.89 -4.20
C ALA A 321 -12.23 -4.30 -4.78
N ASP A 322 -10.96 -4.65 -4.89
CA ASP A 322 -10.44 -5.88 -5.50
C ASP A 322 -9.80 -6.83 -4.48
N GLN A 323 -9.86 -6.51 -3.18
CA GLN A 323 -9.32 -7.32 -2.07
C GLN A 323 -10.40 -8.04 -1.26
N GLY A 324 -11.60 -8.22 -1.84
CA GLY A 324 -12.58 -9.17 -1.34
C GLY A 324 -14.00 -8.62 -1.20
N GLN A 325 -14.20 -7.31 -1.13
CA GLN A 325 -15.52 -6.74 -0.86
C GLN A 325 -15.85 -5.49 -1.69
N ALA A 326 -17.15 -5.23 -1.82
CA ALA A 326 -17.67 -4.09 -2.55
C ALA A 326 -17.43 -2.79 -1.77
N ILE A 327 -17.05 -1.75 -2.49
CA ILE A 327 -17.07 -0.37 -1.99
C ILE A 327 -18.23 0.33 -2.68
N ALA A 328 -19.14 0.93 -1.91
CA ALA A 328 -20.22 1.75 -2.44
C ALA A 328 -19.97 3.21 -2.07
N ILE A 329 -19.97 4.10 -3.05
CA ILE A 329 -19.79 5.55 -2.87
C ILE A 329 -20.98 6.24 -3.52
N GLY A 330 -21.67 7.11 -2.80
CA GLY A 330 -22.69 7.98 -3.36
C GLY A 330 -22.06 8.97 -4.34
N SER A 331 -21.34 9.95 -3.81
CA SER A 331 -20.63 10.93 -4.63
C SER A 331 -19.43 11.52 -3.89
N ILE A 332 -18.43 11.90 -4.68
CA ILE A 332 -17.23 12.57 -4.19
C ILE A 332 -17.38 14.05 -4.50
N ALA A 333 -17.41 14.88 -3.45
CA ALA A 333 -17.37 16.32 -3.60
C ALA A 333 -15.95 16.77 -4.01
N SER A 334 -14.94 16.39 -3.22
CA SER A 334 -13.53 16.69 -3.53
C SER A 334 -12.58 15.75 -2.79
N THR A 335 -11.39 15.54 -3.32
CA THR A 335 -10.31 14.87 -2.59
C THR A 335 -8.98 15.58 -2.83
N GLY A 336 -8.11 15.54 -1.83
CA GLY A 336 -6.70 15.91 -1.98
C GLY A 336 -5.91 14.87 -2.77
N GLU A 337 -4.59 15.02 -2.77
CA GLU A 337 -3.69 14.07 -3.42
C GLU A 337 -3.46 12.82 -2.56
N SER A 338 -3.17 11.69 -3.18
CA SER A 338 -2.75 10.46 -2.50
C SER A 338 -3.77 9.94 -1.47
N VAL A 339 -5.06 10.12 -1.73
CA VAL A 339 -6.13 9.51 -0.92
C VAL A 339 -6.27 8.03 -1.28
N THR A 340 -6.32 7.18 -0.26
CA THR A 340 -6.54 5.75 -0.42
C THR A 340 -7.89 5.35 0.19
N ILE A 341 -8.75 4.74 -0.61
CA ILE A 341 -10.01 4.12 -0.19
C ILE A 341 -9.92 2.64 -0.53
N ASN A 342 -9.94 1.75 0.45
CA ASN A 342 -9.76 0.32 0.23
C ASN A 342 -10.65 -0.51 1.18
N ALA A 343 -10.96 -1.74 0.79
CA ALA A 343 -11.65 -2.72 1.63
C ALA A 343 -10.84 -4.02 1.75
N PRO A 344 -9.64 -4.00 2.38
CA PRO A 344 -8.75 -5.16 2.42
C PRO A 344 -9.08 -6.20 3.51
N TYR A 345 -9.90 -5.86 4.51
CA TYR A 345 -10.05 -6.70 5.71
C TYR A 345 -11.26 -7.64 5.66
N GLY A 346 -12.08 -7.53 4.61
CA GLY A 346 -13.22 -8.41 4.34
C GLY A 346 -14.55 -7.86 4.86
N GLY A 347 -14.58 -6.58 5.26
CA GLY A 347 -15.79 -5.84 5.60
C GLY A 347 -16.38 -5.09 4.40
N MET A 348 -17.54 -4.47 4.61
CA MET A 348 -18.16 -3.61 3.62
C MET A 348 -17.88 -2.13 3.95
N LEU A 349 -17.55 -1.34 2.92
CA LEU A 349 -17.41 0.10 3.04
C LEU A 349 -18.48 0.80 2.21
N ALA A 350 -19.34 1.56 2.89
CA ALA A 350 -20.32 2.45 2.27
C ALA A 350 -19.97 3.90 2.61
N ILE A 351 -19.89 4.73 1.58
CA ILE A 351 -19.63 6.17 1.67
C ILE A 351 -20.81 6.89 1.04
N GLY A 352 -21.38 7.87 1.75
CA GLY A 352 -22.53 8.64 1.34
C GLY A 352 -22.25 9.65 0.22
N GLN A 353 -23.09 10.67 0.17
CA GLN A 353 -23.02 11.75 -0.81
C GLN A 353 -22.07 12.86 -0.37
N ARG A 354 -21.50 13.57 -1.35
CA ARG A 354 -20.63 14.74 -1.14
C ARG A 354 -19.45 14.49 -0.20
N PHE A 355 -18.93 13.26 -0.22
CA PHE A 355 -17.75 12.88 0.55
C PHE A 355 -16.53 13.73 0.19
N SER A 356 -15.79 14.17 1.20
CA SER A 356 -14.51 14.86 1.01
C SER A 356 -13.38 14.25 1.82
N ALA A 357 -12.16 14.23 1.27
CA ALA A 357 -10.97 13.76 1.97
C ALA A 357 -9.75 14.63 1.66
N GLY A 358 -8.99 15.01 2.68
CA GLY A 358 -7.72 15.74 2.53
C GLY A 358 -6.60 14.85 2.00
N SER A 359 -5.49 15.47 1.57
CA SER A 359 -4.36 14.74 1.00
C SER A 359 -3.80 13.69 1.96
N GLY A 360 -3.45 12.51 1.44
CA GLY A 360 -2.89 11.40 2.22
C GLY A 360 -3.86 10.73 3.18
N ALA A 361 -5.15 11.04 3.13
CA ALA A 361 -6.14 10.34 3.95
C ALA A 361 -6.26 8.87 3.52
N VAL A 362 -6.40 7.99 4.51
CA VAL A 362 -6.54 6.53 4.31
C VAL A 362 -7.86 6.06 4.92
N ILE A 363 -8.72 5.49 4.09
CA ILE A 363 -10.05 5.01 4.47
C ILE A 363 -10.12 3.52 4.17
N LEU A 364 -10.26 2.71 5.22
CA LEU A 364 -10.27 1.25 5.17
C LEU A 364 -11.57 0.69 5.75
N ASP A 365 -12.02 -0.44 5.19
CA ASP A 365 -13.11 -1.22 5.78
C ASP A 365 -12.75 -1.77 7.18
N GLY A 366 -13.71 -2.45 7.79
CA GLY A 366 -13.51 -3.20 9.03
C GLY A 366 -13.19 -4.67 8.77
N GLY A 367 -12.97 -5.42 9.85
CA GLY A 367 -12.78 -6.87 9.77
C GLY A 367 -13.98 -7.59 9.11
N SER A 368 -13.78 -8.88 8.79
CA SER A 368 -14.79 -9.71 8.14
C SER A 368 -16.18 -9.59 8.78
N GLY A 369 -17.19 -9.25 7.98
CA GLY A 369 -18.58 -9.08 8.44
C GLY A 369 -18.90 -7.73 9.09
N ALA A 370 -17.89 -6.88 9.34
CA ALA A 370 -18.11 -5.52 9.79
C ALA A 370 -18.58 -4.63 8.63
N LYS A 371 -19.45 -3.67 8.94
CA LYS A 371 -19.90 -2.64 8.00
C LYS A 371 -19.43 -1.28 8.50
N ALA A 372 -18.48 -0.68 7.78
CA ALA A 372 -18.08 0.70 7.98
C ALA A 372 -18.97 1.60 7.10
N VAL A 373 -19.60 2.60 7.72
CA VAL A 373 -20.48 3.56 7.03
C VAL A 373 -19.97 4.97 7.25
N ILE A 374 -19.63 5.65 6.17
CA ILE A 374 -19.32 7.07 6.14
C ILE A 374 -20.56 7.78 5.57
N GLY A 375 -21.23 8.60 6.35
CA GLY A 375 -22.48 9.27 5.99
C GLY A 375 -22.31 10.33 4.89
N ASP A 376 -23.40 11.06 4.63
CA ASP A 376 -23.41 12.18 3.70
C ASP A 376 -22.64 13.37 4.29
N ASP A 377 -22.04 14.22 3.44
CA ASP A 377 -21.33 15.44 3.86
C ASP A 377 -20.19 15.21 4.87
N VAL A 378 -19.63 14.00 4.92
CA VAL A 378 -18.48 13.74 5.78
C VAL A 378 -17.21 14.28 5.14
N ALA A 379 -16.41 14.99 5.94
CA ALA A 379 -15.08 15.47 5.58
C ALA A 379 -14.00 14.77 6.41
N ILE A 380 -13.05 14.11 5.75
CA ILE A 380 -11.90 13.48 6.40
C ILE A 380 -10.65 14.35 6.19
N GLY A 381 -9.97 14.74 7.27
CA GLY A 381 -8.80 15.60 7.23
C GLY A 381 -7.57 14.96 6.58
N ALA A 382 -6.60 15.81 6.20
CA ALA A 382 -5.36 15.36 5.58
C ALA A 382 -4.58 14.40 6.49
N GLY A 383 -4.06 13.31 5.92
CA GLY A 383 -3.29 12.29 6.63
C GLY A 383 -4.06 11.54 7.73
N ALA A 384 -5.37 11.72 7.84
CA ALA A 384 -6.18 10.96 8.78
C ALA A 384 -6.34 9.51 8.31
N VAL A 385 -6.41 8.58 9.26
CA VAL A 385 -6.59 7.15 9.00
C VAL A 385 -7.92 6.72 9.64
N VAL A 386 -8.86 6.25 8.83
CA VAL A 386 -10.16 5.75 9.28
C VAL A 386 -10.25 4.29 8.89
N GLN A 387 -10.24 3.39 9.86
CA GLN A 387 -10.25 1.94 9.65
C GLN A 387 -11.40 1.31 10.45
N GLY A 388 -12.27 0.58 9.76
CA GLY A 388 -13.39 -0.13 10.40
C GLY A 388 -14.36 0.76 11.17
N SER A 389 -14.31 2.08 10.97
CA SER A 389 -15.07 3.06 11.74
C SER A 389 -16.24 3.61 10.93
N SER A 390 -17.33 3.98 11.61
CA SER A 390 -18.51 4.59 11.02
C SER A 390 -18.69 6.03 11.48
N LEU A 391 -18.97 6.93 10.54
CA LEU A 391 -19.15 8.36 10.73
C LEU A 391 -20.55 8.74 10.28
N GLY A 392 -21.38 9.30 11.17
CA GLY A 392 -22.68 9.84 10.79
C GLY A 392 -22.56 11.05 9.86
N SER A 393 -23.65 11.39 9.15
CA SER A 393 -23.64 12.49 8.17
C SER A 393 -23.20 13.83 8.79
N GLY A 394 -22.52 14.66 8.01
CA GLY A 394 -21.99 15.96 8.42
C GLY A 394 -20.83 15.90 9.43
N SER A 395 -20.30 14.71 9.71
CA SER A 395 -19.14 14.58 10.61
C SER A 395 -17.85 15.10 9.95
N VAL A 396 -16.97 15.64 10.78
CA VAL A 396 -15.65 16.13 10.36
C VAL A 396 -14.58 15.39 11.16
N VAL A 397 -13.63 14.79 10.44
CA VAL A 397 -12.44 14.18 11.02
C VAL A 397 -11.26 15.13 10.87
N GLY A 398 -10.64 15.53 11.97
CA GLY A 398 -9.48 16.41 11.95
C GLY A 398 -8.28 15.78 11.24
N PRO A 399 -7.35 16.60 10.70
CA PRO A 399 -6.11 16.12 10.11
C PRO A 399 -5.34 15.19 11.06
N GLN A 400 -4.72 14.15 10.51
CA GLN A 400 -3.94 13.14 11.24
C GLN A 400 -4.69 12.44 12.40
N ALA A 401 -6.02 12.50 12.46
CA ALA A 401 -6.75 11.68 13.41
C ALA A 401 -6.68 10.19 13.01
N TYR A 402 -6.72 9.29 13.99
CA TYR A 402 -6.80 7.84 13.77
C TYR A 402 -8.06 7.28 14.41
N LEU A 403 -8.94 6.68 13.60
CA LEU A 403 -10.18 6.06 14.03
C LEU A 403 -10.12 4.58 13.72
N LEU A 404 -10.11 3.75 14.76
CA LEU A 404 -10.16 2.30 14.64
C LEU A 404 -11.44 1.76 15.28
N ASN A 405 -12.22 0.99 14.52
CA ASN A 405 -13.39 0.26 14.99
C ASN A 405 -14.37 1.11 15.85
N SER A 406 -14.53 2.38 15.50
CA SER A 406 -15.31 3.35 16.29
C SER A 406 -16.55 3.81 15.54
N THR A 407 -17.62 4.14 16.26
CA THR A 407 -18.87 4.64 15.64
C THR A 407 -19.22 6.00 16.21
N PHE A 408 -19.46 6.98 15.34
CA PHE A 408 -19.74 8.36 15.70
C PHE A 408 -21.10 8.80 15.14
N PRO A 409 -21.92 9.53 15.92
CA PRO A 409 -23.19 10.06 15.45
C PRO A 409 -23.01 11.16 14.40
N ALA A 410 -24.11 11.57 13.76
CA ALA A 410 -24.10 12.67 12.80
C ALA A 410 -23.62 13.98 13.43
N GLY A 411 -22.94 14.81 12.63
CA GLY A 411 -22.41 16.12 13.06
C GLY A 411 -21.24 16.04 14.03
N THR A 412 -20.62 14.86 14.23
CA THR A 412 -19.49 14.73 15.15
C THR A 412 -18.28 15.48 14.60
N ASN A 413 -17.64 16.29 15.45
CA ASN A 413 -16.36 16.93 15.13
C ASN A 413 -15.24 16.24 15.91
N ILE A 414 -14.39 15.51 15.21
CA ILE A 414 -13.25 14.80 15.78
C ILE A 414 -12.02 15.70 15.66
N PRO A 415 -11.33 16.01 16.78
CA PRO A 415 -10.18 16.90 16.75
C PRO A 415 -9.02 16.38 15.90
N ALA A 416 -8.17 17.29 15.43
CA ALA A 416 -6.92 16.94 14.77
C ALA A 416 -6.04 16.06 15.68
N GLY A 417 -5.40 15.05 15.09
CA GLY A 417 -4.52 14.13 15.79
C GLY A 417 -5.22 13.19 16.77
N ALA A 418 -6.53 13.30 17.01
CA ALA A 418 -7.23 12.46 17.99
C ALA A 418 -7.18 10.98 17.61
N ILE A 419 -6.96 10.12 18.59
CA ILE A 419 -6.88 8.67 18.40
C ILE A 419 -8.06 8.01 19.13
N TYR A 420 -8.99 7.47 18.36
CA TYR A 420 -10.10 6.67 18.86
C TYR A 420 -9.91 5.20 18.51
N ILE A 421 -10.02 4.33 19.51
CA ILE A 421 -9.99 2.88 19.35
C ILE A 421 -11.19 2.30 20.10
N ASP A 422 -11.99 1.50 19.39
CA ASP A 422 -13.17 0.83 19.95
C ASP A 422 -14.12 1.81 20.67
N GLY A 423 -14.32 3.00 20.08
CA GLY A 423 -15.18 4.07 20.60
C GLY A 423 -14.57 4.95 21.69
N SER A 424 -13.35 4.64 22.16
CA SER A 424 -12.69 5.38 23.25
C SER A 424 -11.57 6.28 22.74
N LEU A 425 -11.51 7.54 23.21
CA LEU A 425 -10.36 8.40 22.98
C LEU A 425 -9.18 7.87 23.82
N VAL A 426 -8.12 7.39 23.15
CA VAL A 426 -6.95 6.80 23.82
C VAL A 426 -5.71 7.70 23.77
N GLY A 427 -5.76 8.80 23.00
CA GLY A 427 -4.66 9.76 22.95
C GLY A 427 -4.70 10.65 21.72
N TYR A 428 -3.53 11.24 21.43
CA TYR A 428 -3.29 12.08 20.26
C TYR A 428 -1.98 11.70 19.57
N VAL A 429 -1.91 11.89 18.26
CA VAL A 429 -0.69 11.75 17.49
C VAL A 429 0.37 12.75 17.99
N SER A 430 1.59 12.25 18.20
CA SER A 430 2.67 12.97 18.91
C SER A 430 3.91 13.27 18.04
N ARG A 431 3.75 13.26 16.71
CA ARG A 431 4.86 13.26 15.74
C ARG A 431 5.11 14.59 15.07
#